data_AF-A0A955EE26-F1
#
_entry.id   AF-A0A955EE26-F1
#
_cell.length_a   1.000
_cell.length_b   1.000
_cell.length_c   1.000
_cell.angle_alpha   90.00
_cell.angle_beta   90.00
_cell.angle_gamma   90.00
#
_symmetry.space_group_name_H-M   'P 1'
#
loop_
_entity.id
_entity.type
_entity.pdbx_description
1 polymer ?
#
loop_
_entity_poly.entity_id
_entity_poly.type
_entity_poly.pdbx_seq_one_letter_code
_entity_poly.pdbx_strand_id
1 'polypeptide(L)'
;DARAKKYEGRSPLSAETKRLVLEDYLERFGDMVSTIQGHGERADEDNPPFDTVIFIDKSARPLAWMMSELWDEFAEPVKGEDGKRRIPEKPDVKFINVDRLFWRDDPTRAGDLREVTDDDIEQLRAIFQIGDSNVLDGRRILIVDEIQESGDTQRATKALIEAAFPSATVDTFAYMMGALDPDVSEPSYIFHLFPTWYPQKDQVKYQETETGRGVLDPVVDRTARADHPRRGSKFLSTPPSEKGPKKEMEAKKNRLLLRLEDIAQNPELDPSGEQRIKIEQLLRQLASGLVRRDSGAEKLRRDMKRLARDFKAGRLQPSVRSDRDTIAGKPTAQYRADKLKRDTTPVPLWKL
;
A
#
# COMPACT_ATOMS: atom_id res chain seq x y z
N ASP A 1 12.51 -17.85 17.52
CA ASP A 1 12.16 -18.50 18.80
C ASP A 1 11.86 -17.56 19.95
N ALA A 2 12.74 -16.63 20.35
CA ALA A 2 12.47 -15.73 21.50
C ALA A 2 11.27 -14.77 21.30
N ARG A 3 11.02 -14.27 20.07
CA ARG A 3 9.83 -13.46 19.76
C ARG A 3 8.53 -14.26 19.76
N ALA A 4 8.55 -15.52 19.30
CA ALA A 4 7.35 -16.37 19.25
C ALA A 4 6.83 -16.71 20.66
N LYS A 5 7.76 -17.03 21.59
CA LYS A 5 7.43 -17.27 23.01
C LYS A 5 6.83 -16.04 23.72
N LYS A 6 7.10 -14.81 23.27
CA LYS A 6 6.53 -13.58 23.86
C LYS A 6 5.02 -13.44 23.60
N TYR A 7 4.48 -14.12 22.60
CA TYR A 7 3.05 -14.05 22.25
C TYR A 7 2.23 -15.28 22.65
N GLU A 8 2.88 -16.39 23.03
CA GLU A 8 2.20 -17.64 23.47
C GLU A 8 1.34 -17.47 24.73
N GLY A 9 1.49 -16.35 25.47
CA GLY A 9 0.70 -16.04 26.67
C GLY A 9 -0.42 -15.00 26.48
N ARG A 10 -0.60 -14.41 25.30
CA ARG A 10 -1.68 -13.44 25.09
C ARG A 10 -2.96 -14.19 24.74
N SER A 11 -4.01 -14.03 25.56
CA SER A 11 -5.34 -14.54 25.21
C SER A 11 -5.72 -14.07 23.80
N PRO A 12 -6.26 -14.95 22.94
CA PRO A 12 -6.72 -14.54 21.63
C PRO A 12 -7.69 -13.37 21.79
N LEU A 13 -7.52 -12.33 20.98
CA LEU A 13 -8.45 -11.21 20.97
C LEU A 13 -9.89 -11.74 20.90
N SER A 14 -10.77 -11.16 21.71
CA SER A 14 -12.19 -11.46 21.61
C SER A 14 -12.68 -11.14 20.19
N ALA A 15 -13.73 -11.82 19.75
CA ALA A 15 -14.34 -11.54 18.45
C ALA A 15 -14.77 -10.06 18.33
N GLU A 16 -15.19 -9.47 19.45
CA GLU A 16 -15.54 -8.05 19.55
C GLU A 16 -14.34 -7.13 19.33
N THR A 17 -13.19 -7.39 19.96
CA THR A 17 -11.99 -6.57 19.75
C THR A 17 -11.49 -6.66 18.31
N LYS A 18 -11.47 -7.86 17.71
CA LYS A 18 -11.11 -8.04 16.29
C LYS A 18 -12.02 -7.22 15.37
N ARG A 19 -13.31 -7.16 15.69
CA ARG A 19 -14.29 -6.38 14.93
C ARG A 19 -14.06 -4.87 15.06
N LEU A 20 -13.85 -4.35 16.27
CA LEU A 20 -13.59 -2.92 16.48
C LEU A 20 -12.32 -2.46 15.76
N VAL A 21 -11.26 -3.27 15.80
CA VAL A 21 -10.01 -2.99 15.07
C VAL A 21 -10.25 -2.95 13.56
N LEU A 22 -11.11 -3.82 13.04
CA LEU A 22 -11.45 -3.85 11.62
C LEU A 22 -12.31 -2.65 11.19
N GLU A 23 -13.24 -2.22 12.04
CA GLU A 23 -14.06 -1.02 11.80
C GLU A 23 -13.18 0.25 11.79
N ASP A 24 -12.28 0.44 12.77
CA ASP A 24 -11.34 1.57 12.79
C ASP A 24 -10.40 1.55 11.57
N TYR A 25 -9.97 0.36 11.13
CA TYR A 25 -9.19 0.20 9.90
C TYR A 25 -9.99 0.70 8.69
N LEU A 26 -11.23 0.26 8.49
CA LEU A 26 -12.04 0.71 7.36
C LEU A 26 -12.44 2.19 7.43
N GLU A 27 -12.64 2.73 8.62
CA GLU A 27 -12.88 4.16 8.86
C GLU A 27 -11.68 4.98 8.36
N ARG A 28 -10.46 4.65 8.80
CA ARG A 28 -9.21 5.31 8.37
C ARG A 28 -8.95 5.19 6.88
N PHE A 29 -9.36 4.07 6.28
CA PHE A 29 -9.31 3.93 4.82
C PHE A 29 -10.29 4.87 4.11
N GLY A 30 -11.49 5.05 4.65
CA GLY A 30 -12.42 6.08 4.19
C GLY A 30 -11.82 7.48 4.29
N ASP A 31 -11.16 7.81 5.40
CA ASP A 31 -10.49 9.10 5.59
C ASP A 31 -9.35 9.32 4.58
N MET A 32 -8.58 8.27 4.29
CA MET A 32 -7.54 8.30 3.26
C MET A 32 -8.13 8.58 1.89
N VAL A 33 -9.18 7.85 1.48
CA VAL A 33 -9.85 8.06 0.19
C VAL A 33 -10.48 9.44 0.10
N SER A 34 -11.13 9.91 1.16
CA SER A 34 -11.67 11.26 1.26
C SER A 34 -10.57 12.32 1.09
N THR A 35 -9.44 12.15 1.78
CA THR A 35 -8.26 13.03 1.64
C THR A 35 -7.75 13.03 0.20
N ILE A 36 -7.64 11.87 -0.45
CA ILE A 36 -7.24 11.75 -1.85
C ILE A 36 -8.19 12.54 -2.78
N GLN A 37 -9.49 12.52 -2.50
CA GLN A 37 -10.50 13.27 -3.27
C GLN A 37 -10.53 14.78 -2.93
N GLY A 38 -9.72 15.24 -1.97
CA GLY A 38 -9.74 16.63 -1.51
C GLY A 38 -10.89 16.95 -0.54
N HIS A 39 -11.52 15.95 0.09
CA HIS A 39 -12.70 16.09 0.96
C HIS A 39 -12.40 15.94 2.49
N GLY A 40 -11.14 16.02 2.91
CA GLY A 40 -10.74 15.88 4.32
C GLY A 40 -10.97 17.13 5.20
N GLU A 41 -10.54 17.11 6.47
CA GLU A 41 -10.61 18.26 7.39
C GLU A 41 -9.87 19.52 6.89
N ARG A 42 -9.06 19.38 5.83
CA ARG A 42 -8.36 20.46 5.12
C ARG A 42 -8.98 20.77 3.75
N ALA A 43 -10.23 20.36 3.52
CA ALA A 43 -10.95 20.62 2.29
C ALA A 43 -11.45 22.06 2.27
N ASP A 44 -10.63 22.95 1.73
CA ASP A 44 -11.12 24.22 1.20
C ASP A 44 -11.75 23.96 -0.19
N GLU A 45 -12.72 24.76 -0.63
CA GLU A 45 -13.32 24.64 -1.97
C GLU A 45 -12.27 24.73 -3.10
N ASP A 46 -11.09 25.26 -2.78
CA ASP A 46 -9.92 25.40 -3.66
C ASP A 46 -8.96 24.20 -3.60
N ASN A 47 -9.33 23.09 -2.96
CA ASN A 47 -8.44 21.95 -2.75
C ASN A 47 -8.72 20.82 -3.77
N PRO A 48 -8.11 20.81 -4.97
CA PRO A 48 -8.39 19.79 -5.98
C PRO A 48 -7.97 18.38 -5.51
N PRO A 49 -8.56 17.31 -6.04
CA PRO A 49 -8.10 15.95 -5.77
C PRO A 49 -6.60 15.77 -6.04
N PHE A 50 -5.97 14.82 -5.35
CA PHE A 50 -4.59 14.46 -5.63
C PHE A 50 -4.48 13.71 -6.96
N ASP A 51 -3.50 14.08 -7.80
CA ASP A 51 -3.21 13.40 -9.06
C ASP A 51 -2.48 12.06 -8.83
N THR A 52 -1.62 12.03 -7.80
CA THR A 52 -0.70 10.94 -7.55
C THR A 52 -0.65 10.61 -6.06
N VAL A 53 -0.68 9.33 -5.75
CA VAL A 53 -0.46 8.81 -4.39
C VAL A 53 0.83 7.99 -4.39
N ILE A 54 1.78 8.40 -3.55
CA ILE A 54 3.04 7.71 -3.36
C ILE A 54 3.00 6.96 -2.03
N PHE A 55 3.01 5.64 -2.08
CA PHE A 55 3.07 4.81 -0.87
C PHE A 55 4.53 4.58 -0.47
N ILE A 56 4.85 4.79 0.82
CA ILE A 56 6.16 4.43 1.35
C ILE A 56 6.30 2.91 1.32
N ASP A 57 7.34 2.46 0.64
CA ASP A 57 7.48 1.08 0.23
C ASP A 57 7.67 0.13 1.43
N LYS A 58 7.30 -1.14 1.25
CA LYS A 58 7.22 -2.23 2.26
C LYS A 58 6.05 -2.11 3.24
N SER A 59 5.93 -1.01 3.99
CA SER A 59 4.86 -0.85 5.00
C SER A 59 3.52 -0.52 4.34
N ALA A 60 3.48 0.46 3.43
CA ALA A 60 2.22 0.96 2.89
C ALA A 60 1.71 0.22 1.63
N ARG A 61 2.41 -0.83 1.16
CA ARG A 61 1.95 -1.68 0.04
C ARG A 61 0.53 -2.27 0.22
N PRO A 62 0.15 -2.79 1.40
CA PRO A 62 -1.20 -3.30 1.62
C PRO A 62 -2.28 -2.22 1.43
N LEU A 63 -1.96 -0.97 1.79
CA LEU A 63 -2.89 0.16 1.62
C LEU A 63 -3.11 0.48 0.14
N ALA A 64 -2.06 0.43 -0.68
CA ALA A 64 -2.17 0.61 -2.13
C ALA A 64 -3.06 -0.46 -2.78
N TRP A 65 -3.01 -1.71 -2.31
CA TRP A 65 -3.89 -2.76 -2.82
C TRP A 65 -5.31 -2.60 -2.34
N MET A 66 -5.49 -2.27 -1.06
CA MET A 66 -6.80 -1.97 -0.51
C MET A 66 -7.44 -0.80 -1.27
N MET A 67 -6.66 0.23 -1.58
CA MET A 67 -7.06 1.32 -2.49
C MET A 67 -7.49 0.78 -3.85
N SER A 68 -6.66 -0.04 -4.50
CA SER A 68 -7.01 -0.61 -5.81
C SER A 68 -8.26 -1.48 -5.81
N GLU A 69 -8.58 -2.15 -4.71
CA GLU A 69 -9.72 -3.07 -4.63
C GLU A 69 -10.99 -2.39 -4.12
N LEU A 70 -10.87 -1.43 -3.21
CA LEU A 70 -12.00 -0.81 -2.51
C LEU A 70 -12.29 0.62 -2.96
N TRP A 71 -11.56 1.16 -3.95
CA TRP A 71 -11.80 2.51 -4.48
C TRP A 71 -13.26 2.74 -4.84
N ASP A 72 -13.86 1.89 -5.67
CA ASP A 72 -15.25 2.04 -6.13
C ASP A 72 -16.28 1.98 -4.99
N GLU A 73 -15.92 1.34 -3.88
CA GLU A 73 -16.77 1.26 -2.70
C GLU A 73 -16.62 2.53 -1.86
N PHE A 74 -15.41 3.08 -1.71
CA PHE A 74 -15.13 4.18 -0.80
C PHE A 74 -15.22 5.57 -1.43
N ALA A 75 -14.83 5.73 -2.68
CA ALA A 75 -14.81 7.01 -3.37
C ALA A 75 -16.21 7.61 -3.48
N GLU A 76 -16.33 8.88 -3.14
CA GLU A 76 -17.58 9.61 -3.25
C GLU A 76 -17.87 9.95 -4.73
N PRO A 77 -19.08 9.67 -5.24
CA PRO A 77 -19.42 9.99 -6.62
C PRO A 77 -19.38 11.50 -6.87
N VAL A 78 -18.61 11.91 -7.87
CA VAL A 78 -18.55 13.30 -8.34
C VAL A 78 -19.58 13.53 -9.45
N LYS A 79 -20.09 14.76 -9.54
CA LYS A 79 -21.02 15.14 -10.62
C LYS A 79 -20.21 15.48 -11.86
N GLY A 80 -20.38 14.70 -12.92
CA GLY A 80 -19.77 14.99 -14.22
C GLY A 80 -20.42 16.20 -14.90
N GLU A 81 -19.80 16.67 -15.98
CA GLU A 81 -20.32 17.78 -16.81
C GLU A 81 -21.72 17.50 -17.36
N ASP A 82 -22.05 16.23 -17.61
CA ASP A 82 -23.37 15.77 -18.04
C ASP A 82 -24.41 15.70 -16.91
N GLY A 83 -24.03 16.14 -15.71
CA GLY A 83 -24.85 16.11 -14.50
C GLY A 83 -25.00 14.73 -13.86
N LYS A 84 -24.42 13.67 -14.43
CA LYS A 84 -24.50 12.32 -13.86
C LYS A 84 -23.45 12.13 -12.77
N ARG A 85 -23.81 11.42 -11.71
CA ARG A 85 -22.88 11.00 -10.66
C ARG A 85 -22.05 9.83 -11.15
N ARG A 86 -20.73 9.95 -11.09
CA ARG A 86 -19.78 8.89 -11.47
C ARG A 86 -18.72 8.76 -10.37
N ILE A 87 -18.24 7.54 -10.17
CA ILE A 87 -17.07 7.33 -9.33
C ILE A 87 -15.87 8.00 -10.02
N PRO A 88 -15.11 8.85 -9.33
CA PRO A 88 -13.94 9.50 -9.92
C PRO A 88 -12.87 8.47 -10.28
N GLU A 89 -12.04 8.82 -11.25
CA GLU A 89 -10.87 8.02 -11.58
C GLU A 89 -9.92 7.95 -10.37
N LYS A 90 -9.34 6.78 -10.15
CA LYS A 90 -8.34 6.57 -9.11
C LYS A 90 -7.05 7.30 -9.51
N PRO A 91 -6.37 8.00 -8.60
CA PRO A 91 -5.10 8.65 -8.92
C PRO A 91 -4.01 7.64 -9.29
N ASP A 92 -2.95 8.17 -9.90
CA ASP A 92 -1.76 7.40 -10.20
C ASP A 92 -1.13 6.89 -8.90
N VAL A 93 -0.83 5.59 -8.83
CA VAL A 93 -0.21 4.98 -7.66
C VAL A 93 1.27 4.73 -7.95
N LYS A 94 2.15 5.26 -7.08
CA LYS A 94 3.60 5.04 -7.12
C LYS A 94 4.10 4.53 -5.77
N PHE A 95 5.35 4.08 -5.74
CA PHE A 95 6.03 3.62 -4.54
C PHE A 95 7.39 4.29 -4.42
N ILE A 96 7.83 4.55 -3.19
CA ILE A 96 9.18 5.03 -2.90
C ILE A 96 9.71 4.36 -1.64
N ASN A 97 10.93 3.83 -1.69
CA ASN A 97 11.62 3.30 -0.53
C ASN A 97 12.43 4.41 0.14
N VAL A 98 11.92 4.91 1.27
CA VAL A 98 12.63 5.86 2.13
C VAL A 98 12.77 5.22 3.50
N ASP A 99 14.01 4.92 3.90
CA ASP A 99 14.30 4.44 5.25
C ASP A 99 14.90 5.57 6.07
N ARG A 100 14.20 5.95 7.15
CA ARG A 100 14.59 7.06 8.04
C ARG A 100 16.04 7.00 8.50
N LEU A 101 16.63 5.80 8.64
CA LEU A 101 18.00 5.66 9.11
C LEU A 101 19.03 6.23 8.12
N PHE A 102 18.77 6.17 6.81
CA PHE A 102 19.67 6.77 5.80
C PHE A 102 19.53 8.29 5.68
N TRP A 103 18.48 8.85 6.27
CA TRP A 103 18.17 10.27 6.20
C TRP A 103 18.46 11.00 7.50
N ARG A 104 19.06 10.35 8.48
CA ARG A 104 19.57 11.00 9.70
C ARG A 104 21.04 11.34 9.54
N ASP A 105 21.46 12.45 10.13
CA ASP A 105 22.89 12.78 10.24
C ASP A 105 23.65 11.73 11.05
N ASP A 106 23.02 11.26 12.15
CA ASP A 106 23.48 10.13 12.94
C ASP A 106 22.41 9.00 12.90
N PRO A 107 22.65 7.90 12.16
CA PRO A 107 21.70 6.79 12.07
C PRO A 107 21.48 6.07 13.40
N THR A 108 22.35 6.28 14.40
CA THR A 108 22.28 5.62 15.71
C THR A 108 21.43 6.37 16.73
N ARG A 109 21.04 7.62 16.44
CA ARG A 109 20.30 8.48 17.36
C ARG A 109 18.99 8.95 16.73
N ALA A 110 18.01 9.28 17.57
CA ALA A 110 16.95 10.19 17.15
C ALA A 110 17.58 11.58 17.01
N GLY A 111 17.32 12.27 15.90
CA GLY A 111 18.00 13.52 15.60
C GLY A 111 17.54 14.11 14.26
N ASP A 112 18.24 15.17 13.86
CA ASP A 112 17.93 15.92 12.66
C ASP A 112 18.10 15.07 11.41
N LEU A 113 17.28 15.39 10.41
CA LEU A 113 17.41 14.80 9.10
C LEU A 113 18.60 15.46 8.39
N ARG A 114 19.42 14.65 7.72
CA ARG A 114 20.50 15.16 6.87
C ARG A 114 19.94 15.99 5.73
N GLU A 115 20.75 16.92 5.25
CA GLU A 115 20.42 17.71 4.08
C GLU A 115 20.27 16.83 2.83
N VAL A 116 19.28 17.17 1.99
CA VAL A 116 19.06 16.52 0.70
C VAL A 116 20.13 17.02 -0.27
N THR A 117 20.90 16.10 -0.87
CA THR A 117 21.97 16.47 -1.81
C THR A 117 21.47 16.53 -3.25
N ASP A 118 22.21 17.21 -4.13
CA ASP A 118 21.91 17.21 -5.57
C ASP A 118 21.89 15.79 -6.16
N ASP A 119 22.76 14.90 -5.69
CA ASP A 119 22.78 13.50 -6.09
C ASP A 119 21.49 12.75 -5.64
N ASP A 120 20.94 13.05 -4.47
CA ASP A 120 19.65 12.51 -4.05
C ASP A 120 18.51 12.97 -4.99
N ILE A 121 18.51 14.25 -5.35
CA ILE A 121 17.53 14.86 -6.26
C ILE A 121 17.62 14.21 -7.64
N GLU A 122 18.82 14.15 -8.23
CA GLU A 122 19.03 13.56 -9.55
C GLU A 122 18.61 12.09 -9.60
N GLN A 123 18.97 11.31 -8.57
CA GLN A 123 18.62 9.90 -8.48
C GLN A 123 17.11 9.68 -8.35
N LEU A 124 16.41 10.52 -7.59
CA LEU A 124 14.97 10.43 -7.44
C LEU A 124 14.24 10.82 -8.74
N ARG A 125 14.65 11.94 -9.35
CA ARG A 125 14.12 12.39 -10.65
C ARG A 125 14.30 11.33 -11.73
N ALA A 126 15.41 10.58 -11.71
CA ALA A 126 15.68 9.52 -12.68
C ALA A 126 14.65 8.38 -12.62
N ILE A 127 14.03 8.10 -11.47
CA ILE A 127 13.04 7.00 -11.33
C ILE A 127 11.69 7.37 -11.95
N PHE A 128 11.36 8.66 -11.93
CA PHE A 128 10.09 9.19 -12.41
C PHE A 128 10.21 9.83 -13.81
N GLN A 129 11.40 9.77 -14.42
CA GLN A 129 11.68 10.22 -15.77
C GLN A 129 11.04 9.28 -16.81
N ILE A 130 10.16 9.80 -17.65
CA ILE A 130 9.63 9.12 -18.85
C ILE A 130 9.92 10.01 -20.06
N GLY A 131 10.83 9.56 -20.91
CA GLY A 131 11.39 10.38 -21.99
C GLY A 131 12.08 11.62 -21.45
N ASP A 132 11.74 12.80 -21.99
CA ASP A 132 12.31 14.09 -21.57
C ASP A 132 11.51 14.76 -20.45
N SER A 133 10.47 14.11 -19.94
CA SER A 133 9.56 14.66 -18.91
C SER A 133 9.62 13.88 -17.61
N ASN A 134 9.30 14.54 -16.49
CA ASN A 134 9.16 13.89 -15.20
C ASN A 134 7.69 13.82 -14.80
N VAL A 135 7.18 12.63 -14.48
CA VAL A 135 5.73 12.42 -14.31
C VAL A 135 5.14 13.10 -13.07
N LEU A 136 6.00 13.53 -12.14
CA LEU A 136 5.62 14.21 -10.91
C LEU A 136 5.68 15.74 -11.02
N ASP A 137 6.30 16.30 -12.07
CA ASP A 137 6.37 17.75 -12.24
C ASP A 137 4.95 18.34 -12.40
N GLY A 138 4.64 19.39 -11.63
CA GLY A 138 3.34 20.08 -11.63
C GLY A 138 2.18 19.29 -10.99
N ARG A 139 2.43 18.12 -10.40
CA ARG A 139 1.39 17.26 -9.83
C ARG A 139 1.07 17.60 -8.38
N ARG A 140 -0.16 17.30 -7.97
CA ARG A 140 -0.53 17.23 -6.57
C ARG A 140 -0.33 15.81 -6.04
N ILE A 141 0.54 15.67 -5.04
CA ILE A 141 1.06 14.39 -4.56
C ILE A 141 0.67 14.15 -3.10
N LEU A 142 0.10 12.98 -2.79
CA LEU A 142 -0.11 12.52 -1.42
C LEU A 142 0.87 11.39 -1.09
N ILE A 143 1.74 11.60 -0.10
CA ILE A 143 2.62 10.56 0.43
C ILE A 143 1.89 9.80 1.54
N VAL A 144 1.71 8.50 1.38
CA VAL A 144 1.02 7.64 2.35
C VAL A 144 2.02 6.72 3.06
N ASP A 145 2.02 6.76 4.39
CA ASP A 145 2.69 5.77 5.24
C ASP A 145 1.66 4.96 6.02
N GLU A 146 2.00 3.72 6.38
CA GLU A 146 1.13 2.84 7.15
C GLU A 146 0.99 3.34 8.59
N ILE A 147 2.11 3.73 9.20
CA ILE A 147 2.20 4.03 10.62
C ILE A 147 3.09 5.26 10.82
N GLN A 148 2.58 6.25 11.53
CA GLN A 148 3.37 7.37 12.01
C GLN A 148 3.72 7.20 13.49
N GLU A 149 5.00 6.96 13.79
CA GLU A 149 5.54 7.04 15.16
C GLU A 149 5.98 8.48 15.46
N SER A 150 7.11 8.91 14.91
CA SER A 150 7.64 10.28 15.04
C SER A 150 7.27 11.19 13.86
N GLY A 151 6.89 10.60 12.72
CA GLY A 151 6.70 11.31 11.45
C GLY A 151 7.99 11.59 10.68
N ASP A 152 9.17 11.14 11.16
CA ASP A 152 10.45 11.40 10.48
C ASP A 152 10.47 10.89 9.05
N THR A 153 10.00 9.67 8.81
CA THR A 153 9.98 9.08 7.47
C THR A 153 9.13 9.92 6.51
N GLN A 154 7.95 10.37 6.94
CA GLN A 154 7.08 11.21 6.13
C GLN A 154 7.68 12.59 5.89
N ARG A 155 8.28 13.23 6.91
CA ARG A 155 8.96 14.53 6.77
C ARG A 155 10.15 14.44 5.82
N ALA A 156 10.99 13.41 5.96
CA ALA A 156 12.12 13.16 5.07
C ALA A 156 11.66 12.92 3.63
N THR A 157 10.63 12.08 3.44
CA THR A 157 10.08 11.79 2.12
C THR A 157 9.48 13.04 1.49
N LYS A 158 8.74 13.84 2.25
CA LYS A 158 8.16 15.11 1.78
C LYS A 158 9.24 16.09 1.35
N ALA A 159 10.22 16.38 2.21
CA ALA A 159 11.31 17.30 1.90
C ALA A 159 12.10 16.86 0.65
N LEU A 160 12.36 15.55 0.53
CA LEU A 160 13.03 14.98 -0.62
C LEU A 160 12.22 15.15 -1.93
N ILE A 161 10.91 14.90 -1.90
CA ILE A 161 10.05 15.06 -3.09
C ILE A 161 9.90 16.54 -3.46
N GLU A 162 9.71 17.43 -2.49
CA GLU A 162 9.63 18.88 -2.74
C GLU A 162 10.93 19.43 -3.34
N ALA A 163 12.09 18.97 -2.86
CA ALA A 163 13.38 19.33 -3.44
C ALA A 163 13.54 18.77 -4.87
N ALA A 164 13.12 17.54 -5.10
CA ALA A 164 13.27 16.88 -6.40
C ALA A 164 12.26 17.37 -7.46
N PHE A 165 11.08 17.81 -7.05
CA PHE A 165 9.98 18.25 -7.91
C PHE A 165 9.39 19.58 -7.42
N PRO A 166 10.09 20.72 -7.59
CA PRO A 166 9.69 21.99 -6.99
C PRO A 166 8.36 22.56 -7.48
N SER A 167 7.86 22.08 -8.62
CA SER A 167 6.55 22.45 -9.17
C SER A 167 5.40 21.59 -8.64
N ALA A 168 5.69 20.50 -7.92
CA ALA A 168 4.68 19.64 -7.32
C ALA A 168 4.20 20.22 -5.98
N THR A 169 2.94 19.95 -5.64
CA THR A 169 2.39 20.22 -4.30
C THR A 169 2.32 18.92 -3.53
N VAL A 170 2.92 18.85 -2.33
CA VAL A 170 3.13 17.59 -1.62
C VAL A 170 2.50 17.62 -0.23
N ASP A 171 1.60 16.67 0.02
CA ASP A 171 1.03 16.40 1.33
C ASP A 171 1.39 15.00 1.83
N THR A 172 1.17 14.75 3.12
CA THR A 172 1.43 13.46 3.77
C THR A 172 0.20 12.97 4.50
N PHE A 173 -0.04 11.66 4.46
CA PHE A 173 -1.09 10.99 5.20
C PHE A 173 -0.51 9.78 5.94
N ALA A 174 -0.69 9.75 7.24
CA ALA A 174 -0.38 8.58 8.06
C ALA A 174 -1.66 7.79 8.26
N TYR A 175 -1.69 6.55 7.80
CA TYR A 175 -2.88 5.72 7.90
C TYR A 175 -3.21 5.40 9.36
N MET A 176 -2.20 5.09 10.17
CA MET A 176 -2.31 4.91 11.61
C MET A 176 -1.36 5.83 12.36
N MET A 177 -1.81 6.28 13.53
CA MET A 177 -0.95 6.89 14.53
C MET A 177 -0.39 5.79 15.45
N GLY A 178 0.90 5.82 15.72
CA GLY A 178 1.51 4.99 16.74
C GLY A 178 1.04 5.41 18.12
N ALA A 179 -0.04 4.79 18.60
CA ALA A 179 -0.46 4.97 19.98
C ALA A 179 0.46 4.15 20.91
N LEU A 180 1.15 4.85 21.81
CA LEU A 180 1.68 4.25 23.02
C LEU A 180 0.49 3.89 23.92
N ASP A 181 0.33 2.61 24.24
CA ASP A 181 -0.57 2.22 25.34
C ASP A 181 0.06 2.70 26.66
N PRO A 182 -0.52 3.70 27.36
CA PRO A 182 0.08 4.23 28.58
C PRO A 182 0.04 3.22 29.75
N ASP A 183 -0.81 2.19 29.67
CA ASP A 183 -0.99 1.19 30.72
C ASP A 183 -0.11 -0.05 30.51
N VAL A 184 0.59 -0.16 29.38
CA VAL A 184 1.55 -1.23 29.12
C VAL A 184 2.96 -0.70 29.34
N SER A 185 3.67 -1.27 30.31
CA SER A 185 5.04 -0.87 30.70
C SER A 185 6.09 -1.02 29.59
N GLU A 186 5.72 -1.66 28.48
CA GLU A 186 6.47 -1.64 27.23
C GLU A 186 5.59 -1.03 26.15
N PRO A 187 6.14 -0.23 25.21
CA PRO A 187 5.41 0.29 24.06
C PRO A 187 4.91 -0.88 23.20
N SER A 188 3.74 -1.41 23.57
CA SER A 188 3.11 -2.51 22.86
C SER A 188 2.17 -1.87 21.87
N TYR A 189 2.71 -1.65 20.68
CA TYR A 189 1.94 -1.08 19.62
C TYR A 189 0.77 -2.01 19.25
N ILE A 190 -0.42 -1.42 19.09
CA ILE A 190 -1.64 -2.11 18.66
C ILE A 190 -1.50 -2.69 17.23
N PHE A 191 -0.38 -2.45 16.54
CA PHE A 191 -0.10 -2.90 15.18
C PHE A 191 -0.28 -4.40 14.94
N HIS A 192 -0.04 -5.23 15.97
CA HIS A 192 -0.26 -6.68 15.87
C HIS A 192 -1.73 -7.10 15.82
N LEU A 193 -2.68 -6.19 16.08
CA LEU A 193 -4.10 -6.50 16.08
C LEU A 193 -4.73 -6.29 14.71
N PHE A 194 -4.08 -5.55 13.81
CA PHE A 194 -4.60 -5.33 12.47
C PHE A 194 -4.44 -6.60 11.63
N PRO A 195 -5.45 -6.92 10.79
CA PRO A 195 -5.34 -8.06 9.91
C PRO A 195 -4.12 -7.89 9.01
N THR A 196 -3.16 -8.79 9.09
CA THR A 196 -2.09 -8.86 8.11
C THR A 196 -2.70 -9.43 6.83
N TRP A 197 -2.96 -8.59 5.83
CA TRP A 197 -3.65 -8.96 4.58
C TRP A 197 -2.75 -9.72 3.59
N TYR A 198 -1.57 -10.14 4.03
CA TYR A 198 -0.58 -10.91 3.28
C TYR A 198 -0.13 -12.11 4.11
N PRO A 199 0.29 -13.22 3.47
CA PRO A 199 0.76 -14.39 4.19
C PRO A 199 1.92 -14.01 5.11
N GLN A 200 1.86 -14.42 6.38
CA GLN A 200 2.96 -14.22 7.31
C GLN A 200 4.16 -15.08 6.85
N LYS A 201 5.39 -14.59 7.11
CA LYS A 201 6.67 -15.18 6.62
C LYS A 201 6.81 -16.69 6.89
N ASP A 202 6.15 -17.17 7.92
CA ASP A 202 6.15 -18.54 8.43
C ASP A 202 5.04 -19.43 7.83
N GLN A 203 4.05 -18.84 7.14
CA GLN A 203 2.93 -19.59 6.55
C GLN A 203 3.14 -20.01 5.09
N VAL A 204 4.17 -19.50 4.41
CA VAL A 204 4.49 -19.88 3.03
C VAL A 204 5.94 -20.33 2.95
N LYS A 205 6.17 -21.65 2.93
CA LYS A 205 7.49 -22.29 2.79
C LYS A 205 8.19 -22.03 1.44
N TYR A 206 7.62 -21.18 0.58
CA TYR A 206 8.13 -20.93 -0.77
C TYR A 206 7.91 -19.46 -1.15
N GLN A 207 8.98 -18.82 -1.60
CA GLN A 207 9.01 -17.52 -2.27
C GLN A 207 9.11 -16.28 -1.37
N GLU A 208 10.14 -16.24 -0.52
CA GLU A 208 10.97 -15.03 -0.48
C GLU A 208 11.76 -14.95 -1.80
N THR A 209 11.09 -14.66 -2.90
CA THR A 209 11.79 -14.06 -4.05
C THR A 209 11.99 -12.58 -3.73
N GLU A 210 13.09 -12.01 -4.18
CA GLU A 210 13.64 -10.66 -3.90
C GLU A 210 12.66 -9.47 -4.08
N THR A 211 11.41 -9.72 -4.45
CA THR A 211 10.25 -8.82 -4.40
C THR A 211 9.63 -8.86 -3.00
N GLY A 212 9.91 -7.85 -2.17
CA GLY A 212 9.42 -7.78 -0.78
C GLY A 212 7.93 -8.12 -0.62
N ARG A 213 7.57 -8.77 0.51
CA ARG A 213 6.19 -9.05 0.97
C ARG A 213 5.16 -9.33 -0.15
N GLY A 214 5.53 -10.18 -1.13
CA GLY A 214 4.60 -10.94 -1.95
C GLY A 214 3.84 -10.22 -3.07
N VAL A 215 4.16 -8.99 -3.46
CA VAL A 215 3.51 -8.36 -4.63
C VAL A 215 4.48 -7.48 -5.41
N LEU A 216 4.44 -7.66 -6.73
CA LEU A 216 5.30 -7.11 -7.77
C LEU A 216 5.58 -5.61 -7.60
N ASP A 217 6.86 -5.23 -7.79
CA ASP A 217 7.27 -3.84 -7.95
C ASP A 217 6.53 -3.19 -9.13
N PRO A 218 6.34 -1.86 -9.11
CA PRO A 218 5.84 -1.15 -10.28
C PRO A 218 6.65 -1.59 -11.50
N VAL A 219 5.95 -1.98 -12.56
CA VAL A 219 6.57 -2.35 -13.83
C VAL A 219 7.34 -1.12 -14.31
N VAL A 220 8.66 -1.12 -14.12
CA VAL A 220 9.54 -0.10 -14.68
C VAL A 220 9.28 -0.10 -16.18
N ASP A 221 8.75 1.02 -16.69
CA ASP A 221 8.59 1.20 -18.12
C ASP A 221 9.98 1.07 -18.76
N ARG A 222 10.15 0.02 -19.57
CA ARG A 222 11.45 -0.38 -20.12
C ARG A 222 11.89 0.47 -21.31
N THR A 223 11.10 1.47 -21.68
CA THR A 223 11.48 2.48 -22.66
C THR A 223 12.44 3.52 -22.07
N ALA A 224 12.45 3.69 -20.74
CA ALA A 224 13.47 4.48 -20.06
C ALA A 224 14.84 3.78 -20.17
N ARG A 225 15.86 4.51 -20.65
CA ARG A 225 17.23 4.00 -20.79
C ARG A 225 17.66 3.27 -19.52
N ALA A 226 18.24 2.07 -19.67
CA ALA A 226 18.60 1.15 -18.58
C ALA A 226 19.48 1.76 -17.47
N ASP A 227 20.06 2.94 -17.68
CA ASP A 227 20.91 3.64 -16.71
C ASP A 227 20.13 4.45 -15.66
N HIS A 228 18.92 4.94 -15.96
CA HIS A 228 18.14 5.75 -15.01
C HIS A 228 17.68 4.98 -13.76
N PRO A 229 17.15 3.74 -13.86
CA PRO A 229 16.76 2.95 -12.70
C PRO A 229 17.94 2.50 -11.83
N ARG A 230 19.15 2.41 -12.41
CA ARG A 230 20.37 2.01 -11.69
C ARG A 230 20.83 3.09 -10.73
N ARG A 231 20.83 4.35 -11.18
CA ARG A 231 21.18 5.52 -10.34
C ARG A 231 20.20 5.69 -9.19
N GLY A 232 18.90 5.51 -9.43
CA GLY A 232 17.86 5.67 -8.40
C GLY A 232 17.60 4.46 -7.48
N SER A 233 18.37 3.37 -7.60
CA SER A 233 18.00 2.10 -6.97
C SER A 233 17.84 2.13 -5.45
N LYS A 234 18.46 3.09 -4.74
CA LYS A 234 18.27 3.29 -3.29
C LYS A 234 16.82 3.60 -2.90
N PHE A 235 16.07 4.22 -3.81
CA PHE A 235 14.66 4.57 -3.63
C PHE A 235 13.70 3.47 -4.13
N LEU A 236 14.24 2.35 -4.62
CA LEU A 236 13.47 1.17 -5.00
C LEU A 236 13.67 0.10 -3.92
N SER A 237 12.62 -0.64 -3.58
CA SER A 237 12.71 -1.76 -2.64
C SER A 237 13.38 -2.99 -3.24
N THR A 238 13.25 -3.17 -4.55
CA THR A 238 13.91 -4.24 -5.30
C THR A 238 14.69 -3.58 -6.43
N PRO A 239 16.03 -3.72 -6.47
CA PRO A 239 16.82 -3.19 -7.56
C PRO A 239 16.37 -3.84 -8.87
N PRO A 240 16.33 -3.10 -9.98
CA PRO A 240 15.94 -3.64 -11.27
C PRO A 240 16.85 -4.82 -11.63
N SER A 241 16.30 -6.03 -11.63
CA SER A 241 17.04 -7.27 -11.91
C SER A 241 17.66 -7.23 -13.32
N GLU A 242 18.99 -7.39 -13.41
CA GLU A 242 19.71 -7.53 -14.68
C GLU A 242 19.34 -8.82 -15.43
N LYS A 243 18.94 -9.86 -14.68
CA LYS A 243 18.45 -11.13 -15.20
C LYS A 243 16.94 -11.18 -15.03
N GLY A 244 16.24 -10.30 -15.73
CA GLY A 244 14.81 -10.14 -15.53
C GLY A 244 14.03 -11.46 -15.69
N PRO A 245 12.94 -11.67 -14.93
CA PRO A 245 12.01 -12.80 -15.09
C PRO A 245 11.45 -12.93 -16.52
N LYS A 246 11.63 -11.91 -17.38
CA LYS A 246 11.30 -11.99 -18.81
C LYS A 246 12.15 -12.98 -19.59
N LYS A 247 13.45 -13.18 -19.33
CA LYS A 247 14.20 -14.20 -20.13
C LYS A 247 13.65 -15.59 -19.88
N GLU A 248 13.31 -15.90 -18.63
CA GLU A 248 12.72 -17.18 -18.27
C GLU A 248 11.25 -17.29 -18.73
N MET A 249 10.45 -16.23 -18.57
CA MET A 249 9.05 -16.23 -19.04
C MET A 249 8.92 -16.19 -20.57
N GLU A 250 9.80 -15.48 -21.29
CA GLU A 250 9.90 -15.50 -22.76
C GLU A 250 10.43 -16.84 -23.23
N ALA A 251 11.45 -17.41 -22.60
CA ALA A 251 11.91 -18.76 -22.91
C ALA A 251 10.77 -19.78 -22.70
N LYS A 252 10.00 -19.64 -21.62
CA LYS A 252 8.82 -20.47 -21.34
C LYS A 252 7.71 -20.26 -22.37
N LYS A 253 7.41 -19.02 -22.75
CA LYS A 253 6.44 -18.69 -23.81
C LYS A 253 6.86 -19.28 -25.15
N ASN A 254 8.12 -19.10 -25.53
CA ASN A 254 8.67 -19.62 -26.78
C ASN A 254 8.67 -21.15 -26.80
N ARG A 255 9.00 -21.81 -25.68
CA ARG A 255 8.90 -23.27 -25.55
C ARG A 255 7.46 -23.77 -25.71
N LEU A 256 6.48 -23.05 -25.17
CA LEU A 256 5.06 -23.39 -25.32
C LEU A 256 4.56 -23.18 -26.75
N LEU A 257 4.99 -22.11 -27.42
CA LEU A 257 4.66 -21.85 -28.83
C LEU A 257 5.23 -22.94 -29.76
N LEU A 258 6.51 -23.29 -29.59
CA LEU A 258 7.13 -24.37 -30.35
C LEU A 258 6.41 -25.71 -30.16
N ARG A 259 5.95 -25.99 -28.93
CA ARG A 259 5.19 -27.22 -28.65
C ARG A 259 3.80 -27.22 -29.31
N LEU A 260 3.18 -26.04 -29.45
CA LEU A 260 1.92 -25.88 -30.17
C LEU A 260 2.08 -26.10 -31.68
N GLU A 261 3.17 -25.59 -32.26
CA GLU A 261 3.52 -25.83 -33.66
C GLU A 261 3.79 -27.32 -33.93
N ASP A 262 4.51 -27.99 -33.02
CA ASP A 262 4.80 -29.42 -33.11
C ASP A 262 3.52 -30.28 -33.09
N ILE A 263 2.57 -29.96 -32.20
CA ILE A 263 1.24 -30.61 -32.17
C ILE A 263 0.43 -30.31 -33.43
N ALA A 264 0.54 -29.10 -33.99
CA ALA A 264 -0.18 -28.74 -35.22
C ALA A 264 0.38 -29.47 -36.46
N GLN A 265 1.67 -29.74 -36.49
CA GLN A 265 2.34 -30.50 -37.57
C GLN A 265 2.19 -32.02 -37.41
N ASN A 266 2.04 -32.51 -36.18
CA ASN A 266 1.96 -33.93 -35.84
C ASN A 266 0.74 -34.20 -34.93
N PRO A 267 -0.49 -34.29 -35.48
CA PRO A 267 -1.72 -34.45 -34.69
C PRO A 267 -1.74 -35.68 -33.77
N GLU A 268 -0.98 -36.72 -34.11
CA GLU A 268 -0.77 -37.94 -33.32
C GLU A 268 -0.06 -37.69 -31.97
N LEU A 269 0.58 -36.53 -31.77
CA LEU A 269 1.17 -36.14 -30.49
C LEU A 269 0.12 -35.71 -29.45
N ASP A 270 -1.09 -35.36 -29.89
CA ASP A 270 -2.20 -34.96 -29.02
C ASP A 270 -3.57 -35.34 -29.62
N PRO A 271 -3.86 -36.64 -29.78
CA PRO A 271 -5.07 -37.11 -30.46
C PRO A 271 -6.36 -36.72 -29.72
N SER A 272 -6.31 -36.39 -28.42
CA SER A 272 -7.44 -35.89 -27.63
C SER A 272 -7.58 -34.36 -27.66
N GLY A 273 -6.56 -33.63 -28.13
CA GLY A 273 -6.52 -32.15 -28.09
C GLY A 273 -6.32 -31.55 -26.69
N GLU A 274 -6.12 -32.39 -25.65
CA GLU A 274 -6.00 -31.92 -24.27
C GLU A 274 -4.70 -31.14 -24.04
N GLN A 275 -3.58 -31.56 -24.65
CA GLN A 275 -2.31 -30.85 -24.51
C GLN A 275 -2.38 -29.47 -25.14
N ARG A 276 -2.96 -29.36 -26.34
CA ARG A 276 -3.18 -28.10 -27.06
C ARG A 276 -3.99 -27.12 -26.22
N ILE A 277 -5.13 -27.55 -25.68
CA ILE A 277 -5.98 -26.70 -24.82
C ILE A 277 -5.20 -26.20 -23.60
N LYS A 278 -4.42 -27.09 -22.96
CA LYS A 278 -3.60 -26.74 -21.78
C LYS A 278 -2.50 -25.73 -22.12
N ILE A 279 -1.83 -25.88 -23.26
CA ILE A 279 -0.79 -24.95 -23.71
C ILE A 279 -1.40 -23.58 -24.07
N GLU A 280 -2.52 -23.55 -24.78
CA GLU A 280 -3.23 -22.31 -25.11
C GLU A 280 -3.69 -21.57 -23.85
N GLN A 281 -4.18 -22.29 -22.83
CA GLN A 281 -4.50 -21.71 -21.52
C GLN A 281 -3.26 -21.13 -20.82
N LEU A 282 -2.13 -21.84 -20.84
CA LEU A 282 -0.87 -21.34 -20.27
C LEU A 282 -0.35 -20.10 -21.01
N LEU A 283 -0.49 -20.04 -22.34
CA LEU A 283 -0.13 -18.87 -23.13
C LEU A 283 -1.04 -17.68 -22.84
N ARG A 284 -2.36 -17.90 -22.68
CA ARG A 284 -3.30 -16.85 -22.25
C ARG A 284 -2.96 -16.34 -20.84
N GLN A 285 -2.58 -17.22 -19.93
CA GLN A 285 -2.12 -16.85 -18.58
C GLN A 285 -0.83 -16.02 -18.62
N LEU A 286 0.16 -16.43 -19.44
CA LEU A 286 1.40 -15.67 -19.62
C LEU A 286 1.17 -14.32 -20.31
N ALA A 287 0.30 -14.26 -21.33
CA ALA A 287 0.01 -13.06 -22.10
C ALA A 287 -0.81 -12.03 -21.32
N SER A 288 -1.70 -12.48 -20.43
CA SER A 288 -2.48 -11.59 -19.57
C SER A 288 -1.68 -11.00 -18.41
N GLY A 289 -0.41 -11.39 -18.24
CA GLY A 289 0.39 -11.01 -17.07
C GLY A 289 -0.22 -11.50 -15.75
N LEU A 290 -1.23 -12.39 -15.81
CA LEU A 290 -1.84 -13.05 -14.67
C LEU A 290 -0.83 -14.08 -14.16
N VAL A 291 0.19 -13.58 -13.45
CA VAL A 291 0.72 -14.27 -12.28
C VAL A 291 -0.50 -14.86 -11.60
N ARG A 292 -0.59 -16.20 -11.56
CA ARG A 292 -1.70 -16.94 -10.94
C ARG A 292 -2.09 -16.17 -9.69
N ARG A 293 -3.23 -15.45 -9.74
CA ARG A 293 -3.74 -14.81 -8.55
C ARG A 293 -4.03 -15.98 -7.64
N ASP A 294 -3.27 -16.04 -6.55
CA ASP A 294 -3.47 -17.05 -5.53
C ASP A 294 -4.96 -17.07 -5.19
N SER A 295 -5.61 -18.24 -5.31
CA SER A 295 -7.05 -18.36 -5.09
C SER A 295 -7.43 -17.96 -3.67
N GLY A 296 -6.49 -18.09 -2.71
CA GLY A 296 -6.58 -17.52 -1.38
C GLY A 296 -6.69 -15.99 -1.40
N ALA A 297 -5.82 -15.32 -2.16
CA ALA A 297 -5.85 -13.87 -2.34
C ALA A 297 -7.13 -13.38 -3.04
N GLU A 298 -7.66 -14.11 -4.03
CA GLU A 298 -8.93 -13.73 -4.68
C GLU A 298 -10.14 -13.89 -3.76
N LYS A 299 -10.18 -14.95 -2.96
CA LYS A 299 -11.20 -15.10 -1.92
C LYS A 299 -11.11 -13.96 -0.91
N LEU A 300 -9.91 -13.65 -0.44
CA LEU A 300 -9.67 -12.56 0.52
C LEU A 300 -10.17 -11.22 -0.03
N ARG A 301 -9.86 -10.87 -1.29
CA ARG A 301 -10.35 -9.63 -1.94
C ARG A 301 -11.88 -9.57 -2.01
N ARG A 302 -12.55 -10.69 -2.33
CA ARG A 302 -14.01 -10.75 -2.34
C ARG A 302 -14.59 -10.56 -0.93
N ASP A 303 -13.98 -11.20 0.06
CA ASP A 303 -14.38 -11.06 1.46
C ASP A 303 -14.19 -9.60 1.93
N MET A 304 -13.09 -8.93 1.54
CA MET A 304 -12.85 -7.51 1.82
C MET A 304 -13.88 -6.60 1.17
N LYS A 305 -14.21 -6.81 -0.11
CA LYS A 305 -15.25 -6.03 -0.82
C LYS A 305 -16.61 -6.17 -0.16
N ARG A 306 -16.98 -7.39 0.24
CA ARG A 306 -18.22 -7.64 0.97
C ARG A 306 -18.22 -6.91 2.31
N LEU A 307 -17.12 -7.01 3.06
CA LEU A 307 -16.96 -6.34 4.34
C LEU A 307 -17.07 -4.81 4.20
N ALA A 308 -16.41 -4.21 3.21
CA ALA A 308 -16.48 -2.78 2.91
C ALA A 308 -17.90 -2.32 2.59
N ARG A 309 -18.63 -3.07 1.75
CA ARG A 309 -20.05 -2.80 1.47
C ARG A 309 -20.92 -2.91 2.70
N ASP A 310 -20.66 -3.90 3.54
CA ASP A 310 -21.40 -4.10 4.77
C ASP A 310 -21.08 -2.99 5.78
N PHE A 311 -19.84 -2.50 5.84
CA PHE A 311 -19.44 -1.32 6.63
C PHE A 311 -20.20 -0.07 6.17
N LYS A 312 -20.12 0.26 4.88
CA LYS A 312 -20.81 1.44 4.31
C LYS A 312 -22.32 1.39 4.44
N ALA A 313 -22.91 0.21 4.32
CA ALA A 313 -24.35 0.04 4.48
C ALA A 313 -24.80 -0.03 5.95
N GLY A 314 -23.88 0.11 6.93
CA GLY A 314 -24.17 -0.10 8.34
C GLY A 314 -24.63 -1.52 8.68
N ARG A 315 -24.39 -2.49 7.79
CA ARG A 315 -24.76 -3.91 7.90
C ARG A 315 -23.74 -4.75 8.64
N LEU A 316 -22.50 -4.27 8.80
CA LEU A 316 -21.69 -4.66 9.96
C LEU A 316 -22.49 -4.17 11.17
N GLN A 317 -23.38 -5.03 11.70
CA GLN A 317 -24.53 -4.69 12.55
C GLN A 317 -24.42 -3.37 13.33
N PRO A 318 -25.48 -2.55 13.37
CA PRO A 318 -25.44 -1.28 14.09
C PRO A 318 -25.24 -1.53 15.59
N SER A 319 -24.09 -1.13 16.11
CA SER A 319 -24.02 -0.62 17.49
C SER A 319 -22.95 0.47 17.67
N VAL A 320 -22.67 1.29 16.65
CA VAL A 320 -21.91 2.56 16.83
C VAL A 320 -22.81 3.80 16.70
N ARG A 321 -24.12 3.60 16.52
CA ARG A 321 -25.17 4.47 17.08
C ARG A 321 -25.94 3.76 18.19
N SER A 322 -25.30 2.84 18.91
CA SER A 322 -25.95 2.36 20.13
C SER A 322 -25.81 3.43 21.18
N ASP A 323 -26.92 3.75 21.81
CA ASP A 323 -27.01 4.41 23.12
C ASP A 323 -26.40 3.48 24.19
N ARG A 324 -25.21 2.93 23.94
CA ARG A 324 -24.48 2.11 24.91
C ARG A 324 -23.86 3.04 25.91
N ASP A 325 -24.10 2.75 27.18
CA ASP A 325 -23.46 3.50 28.24
C ASP A 325 -21.94 3.36 28.19
N THR A 326 -21.38 2.24 27.66
CA THR A 326 -19.92 1.98 27.65
C THR A 326 -19.32 1.32 26.37
N ILE A 327 -18.06 1.64 26.04
CA ILE A 327 -17.13 1.08 25.03
C ILE A 327 -15.79 0.75 25.71
N ALA A 328 -15.27 -0.47 25.54
CA ALA A 328 -14.01 -0.93 26.16
C ALA A 328 -13.96 -0.71 27.69
N GLY A 329 -15.09 -0.91 28.38
CA GLY A 329 -15.22 -0.70 29.84
C GLY A 329 -15.34 0.76 30.27
N LYS A 330 -15.34 1.73 29.35
CA LYS A 330 -15.48 3.17 29.63
C LYS A 330 -16.80 3.70 29.10
N PRO A 331 -17.40 4.75 29.70
CA PRO A 331 -18.56 5.37 29.12
C PRO A 331 -18.36 5.83 27.66
N THR A 332 -19.35 5.66 26.78
CA THR A 332 -19.20 5.96 25.34
C THR A 332 -18.76 7.40 25.08
N ALA A 333 -19.33 8.36 25.81
CA ALA A 333 -18.92 9.76 25.75
C ALA A 333 -17.45 9.94 26.18
N GLN A 334 -17.02 9.22 27.22
CA GLN A 334 -15.65 9.25 27.71
C GLN A 334 -14.68 8.61 26.72
N TYR A 335 -15.02 7.46 26.13
CA TYR A 335 -14.19 6.81 25.12
C TYR A 335 -13.98 7.72 23.89
N ARG A 336 -15.04 8.37 23.40
CA ARG A 336 -14.96 9.33 22.29
C ARG A 336 -14.14 10.58 22.65
N ALA A 337 -14.35 11.14 23.85
CA ALA A 337 -13.56 12.27 24.33
C ALA A 337 -12.08 11.91 24.52
N ASP A 338 -11.78 10.70 25.01
CA ASP A 338 -10.42 10.19 25.15
C ASP A 338 -9.76 9.96 23.78
N LYS A 339 -10.50 9.46 22.78
CA LYS A 339 -10.01 9.32 21.39
C LYS A 339 -9.69 10.70 20.80
N LEU A 340 -10.63 11.64 20.86
CA LEU A 340 -10.46 13.00 20.33
C LEU A 340 -9.28 13.73 21.00
N LYS A 341 -9.13 13.61 22.33
CA LYS A 341 -7.98 14.17 23.05
C LYS A 341 -6.66 13.54 22.60
N ARG A 342 -6.61 12.23 22.35
CA ARG A 342 -5.39 11.56 21.86
C ARG A 342 -5.01 12.04 20.46
N ASP A 343 -5.99 12.24 19.59
CA ASP A 343 -5.75 12.69 18.22
C ASP A 343 -5.33 14.17 18.16
N THR A 344 -5.73 14.99 19.13
CA THR A 344 -5.39 16.43 19.18
C THR A 344 -4.25 16.80 20.12
N THR A 345 -3.68 15.87 20.90
CA THR A 345 -2.59 16.21 21.85
C THR A 345 -1.23 16.03 21.17
N PRO A 346 -0.45 17.09 20.94
CA PRO A 346 0.91 16.96 20.46
C PRO A 346 1.73 16.18 21.50
N VAL A 347 2.41 15.12 21.07
CA VAL A 347 3.35 14.38 21.91
C VAL A 347 4.48 15.35 22.30
N PRO A 348 4.73 15.59 23.59
CA PRO A 348 5.80 16.48 24.01
C PRO A 348 7.14 15.96 23.50
N LEU A 349 7.93 16.83 22.85
CA LEU A 349 9.23 16.50 22.26
C LEU A 349 10.22 15.79 23.19
N TRP A 350 10.06 15.92 24.51
CA TRP A 350 10.92 15.26 25.52
C TRP A 350 10.49 13.83 25.87
N LYS A 351 9.34 13.36 25.37
CA LYS A 351 8.88 11.97 25.49
C LYS A 351 9.15 11.14 24.22
N LEU A 352 9.69 11.77 23.17
CA LEU A 352 10.28 11.12 21.99
C LEU A 352 11.80 11.03 22.21
#